data_AF-A0A3D5RMD1-F1
#
_entry.id   AF-A0A3D5RMD1-F1
#
_cell.length_a   1.000
_cell.length_b   1.000
_cell.length_c   1.000
_cell.angle_alpha   90.00
_cell.angle_beta   90.00
_cell.angle_gamma   90.00
#
_symmetry.space_group_name_H-M   'P 1'
#
loop_
_entity.id
_entity.type
_entity.pdbx_description
1 polymer ?
#
loop_
_entity_poly.entity_id
_entity_poly.type
_entity_poly.pdbx_seq_one_letter_code
_entity_poly.pdbx_strand_id
1 'polypeptide(L)'
;MLRFDKFKIVKEIMVDFISKRKTDKLALSVFADFAYTVVPLTYDKESVIKMLDNIEIGVAGRRKTALYEALFLSSKLFNNSKSKERIAILLTDGKDNTDSVPLDMALERAKDNKIKVYTVAVG
;
A
#
# COMPACT_ATOMS: atom_id res chain seq x y z
N MET A 1 -17.52 -25.45 -3.25
CA MET A 1 -16.68 -24.89 -2.17
C MET A 1 -16.50 -23.41 -2.45
N LEU A 2 -17.08 -22.53 -1.62
CA LEU A 2 -16.99 -21.07 -1.81
C LEU A 2 -15.51 -20.68 -1.73
N ARG A 3 -14.88 -20.42 -2.87
CA ARG A 3 -13.53 -19.86 -2.92
C ARG A 3 -13.67 -18.39 -2.52
N PHE A 4 -13.50 -18.10 -1.24
CA PHE A 4 -13.38 -16.74 -0.77
C PHE A 4 -12.27 -16.05 -1.57
N ASP A 5 -12.64 -14.97 -2.26
CA ASP A 5 -11.67 -14.16 -2.99
C ASP A 5 -10.83 -13.40 -1.96
N LYS A 6 -9.57 -13.82 -1.77
CA LYS A 6 -8.62 -13.19 -0.83
C LYS A 6 -8.57 -11.68 -1.03
N PHE A 7 -8.62 -11.23 -2.29
CA PHE A 7 -8.59 -9.83 -2.63
C PHE A 7 -9.83 -9.08 -2.11
N LYS A 8 -11.01 -9.70 -2.20
CA LYS A 8 -12.25 -9.17 -1.63
C LYS A 8 -12.17 -9.05 -0.10
N ILE A 9 -11.66 -10.07 0.59
CA ILE A 9 -11.48 -10.02 2.05
C ILE A 9 -10.53 -8.90 2.44
N VAL A 10 -9.40 -8.75 1.74
CA VAL A 10 -8.44 -7.67 2.00
C VAL A 10 -9.10 -6.31 1.83
N LYS A 11 -9.90 -6.10 0.77
CA LYS A 11 -10.66 -4.87 0.59
C LYS A 11 -11.60 -4.59 1.76
N GLU A 12 -12.38 -5.57 2.21
CA GLU A 12 -13.30 -5.40 3.34
C GLU A 12 -12.57 -5.00 4.63
N ILE A 13 -11.43 -5.64 4.93
CA ILE A 13 -10.58 -5.29 6.08
C ILE A 13 -10.02 -3.86 5.94
N MET A 14 -9.57 -3.49 4.74
CA MET A 14 -9.04 -2.16 4.48
C MET A 14 -10.12 -1.08 4.63
N VAL A 15 -11.34 -1.31 4.14
CA VAL A 15 -12.47 -0.38 4.32
C VAL A 15 -12.74 -0.15 5.80
N ASP A 16 -12.88 -1.23 6.59
CA ASP A 16 -13.07 -1.12 8.04
C ASP A 16 -11.92 -0.35 8.73
N PHE A 17 -10.67 -0.64 8.35
CA PHE A 17 -9.50 0.06 8.87
C PHE A 17 -9.53 1.57 8.57
N ILE A 18 -9.87 1.94 7.33
CA ILE A 18 -9.95 3.33 6.85
C ILE A 18 -11.09 4.08 7.55
N SER A 19 -12.28 3.47 7.63
CA SER A 19 -13.46 4.09 8.25
C SER A 19 -13.22 4.46 9.72
N LYS A 20 -12.43 3.65 10.44
CA LYS A 20 -12.06 3.89 11.85
C LYS A 20 -11.04 5.03 12.05
N ARG A 21 -10.41 5.55 11.00
CA ARG A 21 -9.47 6.67 11.11
C ARG A 21 -10.21 7.98 11.31
N LYS A 22 -9.80 8.78 12.30
CA LYS A 22 -10.45 10.06 12.63
C LYS A 22 -9.77 11.25 11.96
N THR A 23 -8.45 11.32 12.05
CA THR A 23 -7.67 12.53 11.70
C THR A 23 -6.47 12.24 10.81
N ASP A 24 -6.38 11.02 10.29
CA ASP A 24 -5.21 10.56 9.55
C ASP A 24 -5.33 10.97 8.08
N LYS A 25 -4.21 11.41 7.49
CA LYS A 25 -4.10 11.46 6.02
C LYS A 25 -3.82 10.05 5.53
N LEU A 26 -4.53 9.62 4.49
CA LEU A 26 -4.41 8.30 3.90
C LEU A 26 -3.96 8.41 2.45
N ALA A 27 -3.12 7.47 2.06
CA ALA A 27 -2.74 7.24 0.68
C ALA A 27 -2.94 5.75 0.36
N LEU A 28 -3.14 5.45 -0.91
CA LEU A 28 -3.35 4.09 -1.40
C LEU A 28 -2.44 3.85 -2.59
N SER A 29 -1.62 2.81 -2.48
CA SER A 29 -0.77 2.32 -3.57
C SER A 29 -1.07 0.84 -3.77
N VAL A 30 -0.96 0.37 -5.01
CA VAL A 30 -1.12 -1.04 -5.37
C VAL A 30 0.12 -1.51 -6.10
N PHE A 31 0.38 -2.81 -6.00
CA PHE A 31 1.53 -3.42 -6.63
C PHE A 31 1.26 -4.85 -7.09
N ALA A 32 1.91 -5.21 -8.19
CA ALA A 32 2.06 -6.58 -8.67
C ALA A 32 3.34 -6.64 -9.54
N ASP A 33 3.24 -6.54 -10.86
CA ASP A 33 4.41 -6.49 -11.74
C ASP A 33 5.20 -5.19 -11.60
N PHE A 34 4.51 -4.11 -11.25
CA PHE A 34 5.05 -2.80 -10.88
C PHE A 34 4.21 -2.24 -9.73
N ALA A 35 4.63 -1.12 -9.15
CA ALA A 35 3.86 -0.41 -8.13
C ALA A 35 3.42 0.96 -8.62
N TYR A 36 2.24 1.43 -8.20
CA TYR A 36 1.82 2.80 -8.45
C TYR A 36 0.85 3.32 -7.39
N THR A 37 0.73 4.64 -7.31
CA THR A 37 -0.14 5.31 -6.34
C THR A 37 -1.52 5.56 -6.95
N VAL A 38 -2.55 5.00 -6.34
CA VAL A 38 -3.96 5.16 -6.71
C VAL A 38 -4.51 6.46 -6.11
N VAL A 39 -4.21 6.69 -4.83
CA VAL A 39 -4.67 7.88 -4.09
C VAL A 39 -3.48 8.50 -3.36
N PRO A 40 -3.14 9.77 -3.63
CA PRO A 40 -2.13 10.49 -2.85
C PRO A 40 -2.65 10.83 -1.44
N LEU A 41 -1.78 11.31 -0.54
CA LEU A 41 -2.16 11.64 0.83
C LEU A 41 -3.32 12.65 0.89
N THR A 42 -4.45 12.21 1.44
CA THR A 42 -5.67 13.01 1.57
C THR A 42 -6.38 12.75 2.91
N TYR A 43 -7.20 13.71 3.36
CA TYR A 43 -8.14 13.52 4.47
C TYR A 43 -9.48 12.93 4.00
N ASP A 44 -9.72 12.91 2.69
CA ASP A 44 -10.97 12.43 2.10
C ASP A 44 -11.01 10.89 2.09
N LYS A 45 -11.52 10.33 3.18
CA LYS A 45 -11.67 8.88 3.36
C LYS A 45 -12.65 8.26 2.38
N GLU A 46 -13.71 8.99 2.01
CA GLU A 46 -14.73 8.50 1.08
C GLU A 46 -14.14 8.30 -0.31
N SER A 47 -13.31 9.25 -0.77
CA SER A 47 -12.56 9.09 -2.01
C SER A 47 -11.58 7.91 -1.96
N VAL A 48 -10.89 7.68 -0.84
CA VAL A 48 -9.99 6.53 -0.68
C VAL A 48 -10.77 5.21 -0.74
N ILE A 49 -11.89 5.11 -0.03
CA ILE A 49 -12.76 3.91 -0.02
C ILE A 49 -13.33 3.66 -1.42
N LYS A 50 -13.87 4.69 -2.07
CA LYS A 50 -14.40 4.58 -3.43
C LYS A 50 -13.33 4.11 -4.42
N MET A 51 -12.11 4.64 -4.31
CA MET A 51 -11.03 4.23 -5.18
C MET A 51 -10.57 2.81 -4.89
N LEU A 52 -10.51 2.41 -3.62
CA LEU A 52 -10.22 1.04 -3.21
C LEU A 52 -11.22 0.03 -3.80
N ASP A 53 -12.51 0.36 -3.75
CA ASP A 53 -13.57 -0.50 -4.29
C ASP A 53 -13.41 -0.73 -5.80
N ASN A 54 -13.02 0.31 -6.54
CA ASN A 54 -12.81 0.26 -7.99
C ASN A 54 -11.51 -0.45 -8.44
N ILE A 55 -10.61 -0.84 -7.53
CA ILE A 55 -9.36 -1.53 -7.94
C ILE A 55 -9.68 -2.97 -8.34
N GLU A 56 -9.36 -3.35 -9.56
CA GLU A 56 -9.55 -4.72 -10.04
C GLU A 56 -8.27 -5.57 -9.92
N ILE A 57 -8.36 -6.88 -10.16
CA ILE A 57 -7.16 -7.72 -10.23
C ILE A 57 -6.46 -7.52 -11.57
N GLY A 58 -5.19 -7.14 -11.53
CA GLY A 58 -4.34 -7.02 -12.72
C GLY A 58 -3.96 -5.60 -13.11
N VAL A 59 -4.45 -4.58 -12.41
CA VAL A 59 -4.21 -3.18 -12.76
C VAL A 59 -2.72 -2.78 -12.63
N ALA A 60 -1.97 -3.51 -11.80
CA ALA A 60 -0.53 -3.35 -11.62
C ALA A 60 0.27 -4.51 -12.24
N GLY A 61 -0.35 -5.29 -13.15
CA GLY A 61 0.17 -6.57 -13.60
C GLY A 61 -0.34 -7.77 -12.79
N ARG A 62 0.09 -8.99 -13.14
CA ARG A 62 -0.52 -10.24 -12.62
C ARG A 62 0.46 -11.36 -12.24
N ARG A 63 1.76 -11.21 -12.51
CA ARG A 63 2.72 -12.31 -12.50
C ARG A 63 3.76 -12.22 -11.40
N LYS A 64 4.09 -11.01 -10.97
CA LYS A 64 5.17 -10.69 -10.05
C LYS A 64 4.65 -9.88 -8.86
N THR A 65 5.56 -9.58 -7.95
CA THR A 65 5.31 -8.88 -6.69
C THR A 65 6.40 -7.84 -6.48
N ALA A 66 6.11 -6.59 -6.82
CA ALA A 66 6.99 -5.42 -6.71
C ALA A 66 6.89 -4.77 -5.32
N LEU A 67 7.18 -5.54 -4.27
CA LEU A 67 7.00 -5.14 -2.89
C LEU A 67 7.96 -4.02 -2.48
N TYR A 68 9.23 -4.11 -2.90
CA TYR A 68 10.25 -3.11 -2.58
C TYR A 68 9.98 -1.79 -3.31
N GLU A 69 9.55 -1.87 -4.57
CA GLU A 69 9.11 -0.71 -5.34
C GLU A 69 7.88 -0.03 -4.70
N ALA A 70 6.92 -0.82 -4.22
CA ALA A 70 5.75 -0.29 -3.51
C ALA A 70 6.13 0.49 -2.25
N LEU A 71 7.05 -0.05 -1.44
CA LEU A 71 7.55 0.65 -0.24
C LEU A 71 8.31 1.92 -0.64
N PHE A 72 9.16 1.85 -1.66
CA PHE A 72 9.94 3.00 -2.13
C PHE A 72 9.03 4.13 -2.65
N LEU A 73 8.05 3.81 -3.49
CA LEU A 73 7.08 4.78 -4.02
C LEU A 73 6.21 5.37 -2.91
N SER A 74 5.70 4.52 -2.01
CA SER A 74 4.88 4.96 -0.88
C SER A 74 5.68 5.89 0.05
N SER A 75 6.97 5.63 0.22
CA SER A 75 7.85 6.49 1.03
C SER A 75 7.98 7.90 0.44
N LYS A 76 7.96 8.05 -0.89
CA LYS A 76 8.02 9.36 -1.55
C LYS A 76 6.82 10.24 -1.25
N LEU A 77 5.66 9.66 -0.94
CA LEU A 77 4.45 10.41 -0.58
C LEU A 77 4.65 11.22 0.71
N PHE A 78 5.58 10.81 1.57
CA PHE A 78 5.88 11.47 2.84
C PHE A 78 6.95 12.57 2.77
N ASN A 79 7.61 12.77 1.61
CA ASN A 79 8.74 13.71 1.48
C ASN A 79 8.45 15.11 2.06
N ASN A 80 7.25 15.62 1.82
CA ASN A 80 6.80 16.95 2.26
C ASN A 80 5.78 16.88 3.41
N SER A 81 5.63 15.73 4.04
CA SER A 81 4.66 15.54 5.11
C SER A 81 5.13 16.20 6.41
N LYS A 82 4.27 17.01 7.02
CA LYS A 82 4.49 17.59 8.35
C LYS A 82 3.95 16.72 9.49
N SER A 83 3.46 15.51 9.18
CA SER A 83 2.93 14.59 10.18
C SER A 83 4.04 14.11 11.13
N LYS A 84 3.73 14.09 12.43
CA LYS A 84 4.63 13.57 13.48
C LYS A 84 4.88 12.07 13.32
N GLU A 85 3.81 11.33 13.03
CA GLU A 85 3.84 9.89 12.79
C GLU A 85 3.65 9.62 11.29
N ARG A 86 4.44 8.69 10.75
CA ARG A 86 4.40 8.27 9.35
C ARG A 86 4.45 6.75 9.32
N ILE A 87 3.44 6.13 8.72
CA ILE A 87 3.25 4.69 8.76
C ILE A 87 3.03 4.19 7.32
N ALA A 88 3.72 3.12 6.97
CA ALA A 88 3.44 2.32 5.78
C ALA A 88 2.95 0.94 6.22
N ILE A 89 1.83 0.49 5.68
CA ILE A 89 1.26 -0.84 5.92
C ILE A 89 1.28 -1.60 4.59
N LEU A 90 2.07 -2.66 4.52
CA LEU A 90 2.24 -3.50 3.34
C LEU A 90 1.41 -4.78 3.53
N LEU A 91 0.42 -4.98 2.67
CA LEU A 91 -0.41 -6.19 2.63
C LEU A 91 0.07 -7.05 1.46
N THR A 92 0.59 -8.25 1.73
CA THR A 92 1.15 -9.15 0.70
C THR A 92 1.00 -10.61 1.08
N ASP A 93 0.83 -11.49 0.10
CA ASP A 93 0.89 -12.95 0.24
C ASP A 93 2.21 -13.55 -0.29
N GLY A 94 3.04 -12.70 -0.91
CA GLY A 94 4.26 -13.10 -1.61
C GLY A 94 5.51 -12.37 -1.11
N LYS A 95 6.64 -12.85 -1.63
CA LYS A 95 7.95 -12.20 -1.52
C LYS A 95 8.20 -11.38 -2.77
N ASP A 96 9.01 -10.34 -2.63
CA ASP A 96 9.49 -9.57 -3.77
C ASP A 96 10.18 -10.49 -4.79
N ASN A 97 9.84 -10.33 -6.06
CA ASN A 97 10.44 -11.07 -7.16
C ASN A 97 10.59 -10.18 -8.41
N THR A 98 10.70 -8.86 -8.21
CA THR A 98 11.03 -7.90 -9.26
C THR A 98 12.43 -7.35 -9.03
N ASP A 99 13.19 -7.19 -10.11
CA ASP A 99 14.52 -6.57 -10.03
C ASP A 99 14.44 -5.02 -10.19
N SER A 100 13.30 -4.41 -9.85
CA SER A 100 13.03 -3.00 -10.14
C SER A 100 13.62 -2.04 -9.11
N VAL A 101 13.50 -2.34 -7.81
CA VAL A 101 14.04 -1.53 -6.71
C VAL A 101 14.73 -2.45 -5.69
N PRO A 102 16.03 -2.26 -5.39
CA PRO A 102 16.70 -3.02 -4.34
C PRO A 102 16.10 -2.76 -2.95
N LEU A 103 16.06 -3.79 -2.10
CA LEU A 103 15.53 -3.68 -0.73
C LEU A 103 16.22 -2.57 0.07
N ASP A 104 17.55 -2.48 0.01
CA ASP A 104 18.33 -1.49 0.76
C ASP A 104 17.91 -0.06 0.42
N MET A 105 17.64 0.21 -0.87
CA MET A 105 17.16 1.52 -1.33
C MET A 105 15.76 1.84 -0.79
N ALA A 106 14.86 0.85 -0.78
CA ALA A 106 13.51 1.02 -0.22
C ALA A 106 13.56 1.28 1.29
N LEU A 107 14.43 0.56 2.03
CA LEU A 107 14.62 0.72 3.47
C LEU A 107 15.29 2.05 3.83
N GLU A 108 16.32 2.47 3.08
CA GLU A 108 16.96 3.77 3.24
C GLU A 108 15.93 4.89 3.09
N ARG A 109 15.12 4.84 2.03
CA ARG A 109 14.08 5.86 1.80
C ARG A 109 13.01 5.89 2.90
N ALA A 110 12.63 4.73 3.43
CA ALA A 110 11.69 4.65 4.54
C ALA A 110 12.29 5.26 5.83
N LYS A 111 13.57 4.98 6.11
CA LYS A 111 14.30 5.52 7.27
C LYS A 111 14.49 7.04 7.18
N ASP A 112 14.87 7.57 6.03
CA ASP A 112 15.01 9.02 5.80
C ASP A 112 13.72 9.77 6.13
N ASN A 113 12.60 9.17 5.72
CA ASN A 113 11.28 9.71 5.97
C ASN A 113 10.74 9.31 7.35
N LYS A 114 11.51 8.65 8.21
CA LYS A 114 11.10 8.21 9.57
C LYS A 114 9.78 7.43 9.55
N ILE A 115 9.62 6.56 8.55
CA ILE A 115 8.40 5.79 8.34
C ILE A 115 8.50 4.50 9.15
N LYS A 116 7.49 4.23 9.98
CA LYS A 116 7.31 2.92 10.60
C LYS A 116 6.62 1.99 9.60
N VAL A 117 7.30 0.91 9.23
CA VAL A 117 6.79 -0.06 8.25
C VAL A 117 6.20 -1.25 9.00
N TYR A 118 4.96 -1.60 8.69
CA TYR A 118 4.30 -2.82 9.11
C TYR A 118 4.01 -3.68 7.90
N THR A 119 4.39 -4.95 7.96
CA THR A 119 4.06 -5.93 6.91
C THR A 119 3.06 -6.92 7.48
N VAL A 120 1.95 -7.09 6.77
CA VAL A 120 0.86 -8.00 7.13
C VAL A 120 0.77 -9.05 6.02
N ALA A 121 1.11 -10.28 6.39
CA ALA A 121 0.98 -11.42 5.49
C ALA A 121 -0.50 -11.81 5.35
N VAL A 122 -0.96 -12.03 4.12
CA VAL A 122 -2.31 -12.51 3.80
C VAL A 122 -2.16 -13.90 3.19
N GLY A 123 -2.73 -14.95 3.78
CA GLY A 123 -2.35 -16.33 3.41
C GLY A 123 -3.40 -17.36 3.73
#